data_AF-A0A3D3FKB8-F1
#
_entry.id   AF-A0A3D3FKB8-F1
#
_cell.length_a   1.000
_cell.length_b   1.000
_cell.length_c   1.000
_cell.angle_alpha   90.00
_cell.angle_beta   90.00
_cell.angle_gamma   90.00
#
_symmetry.space_group_name_H-M   'P 1'
#
loop_
_entity.id
_entity.type
_entity.pdbx_description
1 polymer ?
#
loop_
_entity_poly.entity_id
_entity_poly.type
_entity_poly.pdbx_seq_one_letter_code
_entity_poly.pdbx_strand_id
1 'polypeptide(L)'
;MGRSDMRNLICYFSATGNTSRAVALIVKELEKAGQKVESLRIAPGVQAPRDLGSFDRLIIAFPTLAWNPPVMVKRFLRRLPSGKRPAGGLRAAVIAVDGGGCGPAPAAAARILARRGFDVGLTARAGYAENWVQVGLGPKSGEEAELKAEKGDEMALAFAEKLIDLRRERYEVSVPFAFLGNGLAFLFGIFGRRFLGKLYFADSDCTGCGLCEKTCPVGTITMGKGKDSRPSWKLTCEDCGRCINVCPKRAINVSILYGAVQLTLIVSLATTGIGAFNAFVRPDLAAILAPAIGAASFIAIDIVILILAHAVCIGPLDWTVFRWIRGIPGINRAFTLTYSKGFYRYIAKGFVPKK
;
A
#
# COMPACT_ATOMS: atom_id res chain seq x y z
N MET A 1 4.79 37.95 -4.52
CA MET A 1 5.49 36.95 -5.35
C MET A 1 4.62 36.62 -6.55
N GLY A 2 5.11 36.86 -7.77
CA GLY A 2 4.42 36.48 -9.00
C GLY A 2 4.31 34.96 -9.12
N ARG A 3 3.35 34.47 -9.92
CA ARG A 3 3.14 33.03 -10.17
C ARG A 3 4.38 32.30 -10.73
N SER A 4 5.34 33.04 -11.28
CA SER A 4 6.52 32.54 -11.99
C SER A 4 7.78 32.31 -11.16
N ASP A 5 7.83 32.62 -9.84
CA ASP A 5 9.03 32.38 -9.00
C ASP A 5 8.73 31.52 -7.75
N MET A 6 7.65 30.72 -7.79
CA MET A 6 7.33 29.82 -6.69
C MET A 6 8.35 28.68 -6.57
N ARG A 7 8.79 28.38 -5.35
CA ARG A 7 9.62 27.22 -5.02
C ARG A 7 8.73 26.09 -4.51
N ASN A 8 8.72 24.98 -5.23
CA ASN A 8 7.92 23.80 -4.93
C ASN A 8 8.81 22.66 -4.41
N LEU A 9 8.36 21.99 -3.35
CA LEU A 9 8.92 20.71 -2.93
C LEU A 9 7.92 19.59 -3.26
N ILE A 10 8.31 18.61 -4.06
CA ILE A 10 7.52 17.42 -4.36
C ILE A 10 8.09 16.22 -3.59
N CYS A 11 7.37 15.74 -2.58
CA CYS A 11 7.72 14.51 -1.87
C CYS A 11 6.87 13.35 -2.41
N TYR A 12 7.50 12.28 -2.89
CA TYR A 12 6.75 11.19 -3.54
C TYR A 12 7.26 9.78 -3.25
N PHE A 13 6.34 8.81 -3.20
CA PHE A 13 6.66 7.37 -3.21
C PHE A 13 6.18 6.76 -4.53
N SER A 14 6.94 5.81 -5.09
CA SER A 14 6.53 5.05 -6.28
C SER A 14 6.95 3.59 -6.15
N ALA A 15 5.98 2.68 -6.26
CA ALA A 15 6.22 1.24 -6.16
C ALA A 15 6.73 0.67 -7.49
N THR A 16 5.97 0.85 -8.57
CA THR A 16 6.25 0.31 -9.92
C THR A 16 6.46 1.39 -10.98
N GLY A 17 6.52 2.66 -10.60
CA GLY A 17 6.93 3.75 -11.49
C GLY A 17 5.83 4.72 -11.89
N ASN A 18 4.54 4.38 -11.78
CA ASN A 18 3.43 5.27 -12.16
C ASN A 18 3.49 6.63 -11.48
N THR A 19 3.71 6.66 -10.16
CA THR A 19 3.84 7.93 -9.44
C THR A 19 5.09 8.70 -9.83
N SER A 20 6.16 8.02 -10.21
CA SER A 20 7.37 8.68 -10.71
C SER A 20 7.15 9.30 -12.08
N ARG A 21 6.41 8.62 -12.97
CA ARG A 21 5.98 9.15 -14.27
C ARG A 21 5.12 10.39 -14.11
N ALA A 22 4.07 10.31 -13.28
CA ALA A 22 3.22 11.46 -12.95
C ALA A 22 4.02 12.65 -12.40
N VAL A 23 4.91 12.40 -11.44
CA VAL A 23 5.75 13.45 -10.85
C VAL A 23 6.69 14.07 -11.89
N ALA A 24 7.30 13.27 -12.78
CA ALA A 24 8.17 13.80 -13.82
C ALA A 24 7.43 14.76 -14.77
N LEU A 25 6.19 14.45 -15.12
CA LEU A 25 5.34 15.35 -15.91
C LEU A 25 4.98 16.63 -15.15
N ILE A 26 4.59 16.51 -13.88
CA ILE A 26 4.27 17.67 -13.04
C ILE A 26 5.48 18.59 -12.89
N VAL A 27 6.67 18.03 -12.63
CA VAL A 27 7.93 18.80 -12.55
C VAL A 27 8.15 19.59 -13.84
N LYS A 28 8.08 18.91 -14.99
CA LYS A 28 8.29 19.52 -16.30
C LYS A 28 7.34 20.69 -16.57
N GLU A 29 6.06 20.56 -16.25
CA GLU A 29 5.08 21.63 -16.48
C GLU A 29 5.25 22.80 -15.51
N LEU A 30 5.59 22.54 -14.24
CA LEU A 30 5.90 23.62 -13.29
C LEU A 30 7.16 24.40 -13.68
N GLU A 31 8.21 23.70 -14.14
CA GLU A 31 9.45 24.33 -14.61
C GLU A 31 9.24 25.15 -15.89
N LYS A 32 8.44 24.64 -16.84
CA LYS A 32 8.02 25.42 -18.03
C LYS A 32 7.27 26.70 -17.66
N ALA A 33 6.50 26.69 -16.57
CA ALA A 33 5.82 27.86 -16.03
C ALA A 33 6.75 28.80 -15.23
N GLY A 34 8.07 28.57 -15.24
CA GLY A 34 9.08 29.36 -14.55
C GLY A 34 9.31 28.99 -13.09
N GLN A 35 8.55 28.03 -12.55
CA GLN A 35 8.64 27.69 -11.13
C GLN A 35 9.83 26.78 -10.84
N LYS A 36 10.43 26.93 -9.66
CA LYS A 36 11.54 26.07 -9.20
C LYS A 36 10.96 24.84 -8.52
N VAL A 37 11.50 23.66 -8.83
CA VAL A 37 11.01 22.40 -8.27
C VAL A 37 12.16 21.59 -7.68
N GLU A 38 12.01 21.20 -6.42
CA GLU A 38 12.84 20.21 -5.77
C GLU A 38 12.01 18.95 -5.56
N SER A 39 12.60 17.77 -5.79
CA SER A 39 11.90 16.50 -5.62
C SER A 39 12.61 15.59 -4.61
N LEU A 40 11.83 15.00 -3.70
CA LEU A 40 12.31 14.09 -2.67
C LEU A 40 11.55 12.77 -2.78
N ARG A 41 12.27 11.69 -3.10
CA ARG A 41 11.71 10.35 -3.08
C ARG A 41 11.59 9.84 -1.64
N ILE A 42 10.37 9.51 -1.23
CA ILE A 42 10.08 8.83 0.03
C ILE A 42 10.52 7.37 -0.10
N ALA A 43 11.47 6.96 0.73
CA ALA A 43 12.01 5.61 0.82
C ALA A 43 12.42 5.29 2.28
N PRO A 44 12.70 4.03 2.64
CA PRO A 44 13.23 3.69 3.95
C PRO A 44 14.47 4.49 4.32
N GLY A 45 14.51 4.97 5.57
CA GLY A 45 15.66 5.72 6.08
C GLY A 45 15.74 7.17 5.60
N VAL A 46 15.00 7.55 4.54
CA VAL A 46 14.91 8.94 4.11
C VAL A 46 14.19 9.76 5.19
N GLN A 47 14.90 10.76 5.71
CA GLN A 47 14.34 11.69 6.69
C GLN A 47 13.45 12.72 5.98
N ALA A 48 12.38 13.13 6.67
CA ALA A 48 11.61 14.28 6.23
C ALA A 48 12.50 15.53 6.28
N PRO A 49 12.33 16.50 5.36
CA PRO A 49 13.02 17.78 5.42
C PRO A 49 12.82 18.41 6.80
N ARG A 50 13.89 18.96 7.39
CA ARG A 50 13.83 19.60 8.72
C ARG A 50 13.24 21.00 8.67
N ASP A 51 13.41 21.68 7.54
CA ASP A 51 12.88 23.01 7.29
C ASP A 51 12.14 23.02 5.95
N LEU A 52 11.04 23.79 5.93
CA LEU A 52 10.22 24.03 4.75
C LEU A 52 10.09 25.54 4.45
N GLY A 53 10.79 26.41 5.18
CA GLY A 53 10.68 27.86 5.09
C GLY A 53 11.00 28.42 3.70
N SER A 54 11.93 27.79 2.98
CA SER A 54 12.33 28.18 1.62
C SER A 54 11.34 27.80 0.53
N PHE A 55 10.31 27.01 0.82
CA PHE A 55 9.33 26.55 -0.18
C PHE A 55 8.03 27.32 -0.04
N ASP A 56 7.38 27.60 -1.17
CA ASP A 56 6.04 28.19 -1.23
C ASP A 56 4.94 27.14 -1.22
N ARG A 57 5.29 25.90 -1.61
CA ARG A 57 4.34 24.80 -1.73
C ARG A 57 4.98 23.44 -1.49
N LEU A 58 4.25 22.59 -0.76
CA LEU A 58 4.52 21.16 -0.63
C LEU A 58 3.55 20.34 -1.48
N ILE A 59 4.05 19.50 -2.37
CA ILE A 59 3.24 18.58 -3.18
C ILE A 59 3.56 17.16 -2.73
N ILE A 60 2.52 16.38 -2.40
CA ILE A 60 2.65 14.98 -1.99
C ILE A 60 2.07 14.08 -3.07
N ALA A 61 2.87 13.13 -3.56
CA ALA A 61 2.43 12.14 -4.55
C ALA A 61 2.68 10.71 -4.07
N PHE A 62 1.71 9.81 -4.22
CA PHE A 62 1.88 8.40 -3.81
C PHE A 62 0.94 7.46 -4.57
N PRO A 63 1.28 6.17 -4.71
CA PRO A 63 0.33 5.15 -5.12
C PRO A 63 -0.70 4.90 -4.02
N THR A 64 -1.95 4.69 -4.41
CA THR A 64 -3.01 4.22 -3.53
C THR A 64 -2.79 2.75 -3.24
N LEU A 65 -2.67 2.38 -1.96
CA LEU A 65 -2.61 0.98 -1.54
C LEU A 65 -3.79 0.70 -0.62
N ALA A 66 -4.73 -0.14 -1.07
CA ALA A 66 -6.03 -0.39 -0.45
C ALA A 66 -6.77 0.89 -0.03
N TRP A 67 -7.03 1.74 -1.03
CA TRP A 67 -7.79 3.00 -0.89
C TRP A 67 -7.25 3.99 0.16
N ASN A 68 -5.96 3.90 0.48
CA ASN A 68 -5.30 4.73 1.50
C ASN A 68 -3.86 5.08 1.07
N PRO A 69 -3.24 6.14 1.64
CA PRO A 69 -1.82 6.36 1.44
C PRO A 69 -0.99 5.21 2.06
N PRO A 70 0.15 4.85 1.46
CA PRO A 70 1.08 3.87 2.00
C PRO A 70 1.43 4.17 3.47
N VAL A 71 1.65 3.14 4.29
CA VAL A 71 1.99 3.30 5.71
C VAL A 71 3.28 4.10 5.85
N MET A 72 4.28 3.84 5.00
CA MET A 72 5.50 4.65 4.97
C MET A 72 5.22 6.13 4.65
N VAL A 73 4.36 6.44 3.68
CA VAL A 73 3.99 7.82 3.35
C VAL A 73 3.28 8.47 4.54
N LYS A 74 2.32 7.78 5.18
CA LYS A 74 1.67 8.30 6.40
C LYS A 74 2.67 8.59 7.52
N ARG A 75 3.68 7.73 7.70
CA ARG A 75 4.75 7.93 8.70
C ARG A 75 5.61 9.15 8.33
N PHE A 76 5.96 9.29 7.05
CA PHE A 76 6.70 10.45 6.53
C PHE A 76 5.93 11.76 6.77
N LEU A 77 4.65 11.80 6.38
CA LEU A 77 3.79 12.98 6.56
C LEU A 77 3.61 13.37 8.03
N ARG A 78 3.61 12.40 8.95
CA ARG A 78 3.58 12.63 10.41
C ARG A 78 4.93 13.05 11.02
N ARG A 79 6.01 13.09 10.25
CA ARG A 79 7.35 13.54 10.68
C ARG A 79 7.80 14.87 10.07
N LEU A 80 7.11 15.38 9.05
CA LEU A 80 7.33 16.75 8.52
C LEU A 80 7.31 17.81 9.64
N PRO A 81 8.04 18.93 9.53
CA PRO A 81 7.89 20.06 10.43
C PRO A 81 6.48 20.66 10.33
N SER A 82 6.15 21.56 11.27
CA SER A 82 4.89 22.30 11.23
C SER A 82 4.79 23.10 9.93
N GLY A 83 3.65 23.02 9.26
CA GLY A 83 3.33 23.85 8.10
C GLY A 83 2.80 25.23 8.49
N LYS A 84 2.55 25.52 9.78
CA LYS A 84 2.00 26.81 10.21
C LYS A 84 2.96 27.96 9.82
N ARG A 85 2.42 29.03 9.23
CA ARG A 85 3.13 30.30 9.00
C ARG A 85 2.30 31.48 9.53
N PRO A 86 2.90 32.66 9.73
CA PRO A 86 2.17 33.85 10.20
C PRO A 86 0.97 34.23 9.31
N ALA A 87 1.11 34.08 7.99
CA ALA A 87 0.06 34.40 7.01
C ALA A 87 -0.86 33.21 6.65
N GLY A 88 -0.89 32.16 7.47
CA GLY A 88 -1.64 30.93 7.22
C GLY A 88 -0.75 29.70 7.00
N GLY A 89 -1.34 28.53 6.78
CA GLY A 89 -0.58 27.31 6.54
C GLY A 89 0.22 27.35 5.24
N LEU A 90 1.40 26.73 5.22
CA LEU A 90 2.15 26.44 4.00
C LEU A 90 1.23 25.69 3.03
N ARG A 91 1.11 26.21 1.80
CA ARG A 91 0.26 25.63 0.77
C ARG A 91 0.69 24.20 0.48
N ALA A 92 -0.28 23.32 0.40
CA ALA A 92 -0.05 21.93 0.08
C ALA A 92 -1.03 21.38 -0.95
N ALA A 93 -0.55 20.43 -1.74
CA ALA A 93 -1.36 19.68 -2.69
C ALA A 93 -1.07 18.18 -2.59
N VAL A 94 -2.06 17.35 -2.93
CA VAL A 94 -1.93 15.89 -2.90
C VAL A 94 -2.43 15.29 -4.21
N ILE A 95 -1.65 14.38 -4.80
CA ILE A 95 -2.11 13.55 -5.90
C ILE A 95 -1.92 12.07 -5.56
N ALA A 96 -3.01 11.30 -5.59
CA ALA A 96 -2.95 9.85 -5.42
C ALA A 96 -2.99 9.16 -6.78
N VAL A 97 -2.06 8.24 -7.01
CA VAL A 97 -1.98 7.45 -8.23
C VAL A 97 -2.62 6.10 -8.01
N ASP A 98 -3.48 5.63 -8.91
CA ASP A 98 -4.24 4.38 -8.72
C ASP A 98 -4.34 3.55 -10.01
N GLY A 99 -4.77 2.29 -9.89
CA GLY A 99 -5.00 1.39 -11.03
C GLY A 99 -6.49 1.11 -11.33
N GLY A 100 -7.40 1.75 -10.61
CA GLY A 100 -8.83 1.36 -10.60
C GLY A 100 -9.69 2.13 -9.59
N GLY A 101 -9.13 3.10 -8.87
CA GLY A 101 -9.79 3.96 -7.90
C GLY A 101 -8.88 4.29 -6.71
N CYS A 102 -8.82 5.57 -6.33
CA CYS A 102 -8.02 6.01 -5.19
C CYS A 102 -8.78 6.02 -3.85
N GLY A 103 -10.12 5.94 -3.88
CA GLY A 103 -10.98 6.04 -2.70
C GLY A 103 -10.66 7.29 -1.86
N PRO A 104 -10.70 7.22 -0.51
CA PRO A 104 -10.38 8.38 0.34
C PRO A 104 -8.88 8.68 0.45
N ALA A 105 -8.00 8.08 -0.36
CA ALA A 105 -6.56 8.22 -0.17
C ALA A 105 -6.03 9.66 -0.24
N PRO A 106 -6.41 10.51 -1.23
CA PRO A 106 -6.02 11.92 -1.25
C PRO A 106 -6.47 12.66 0.00
N ALA A 107 -7.73 12.48 0.40
CA ALA A 107 -8.33 13.12 1.57
C ALA A 107 -7.66 12.68 2.88
N ALA A 108 -7.27 11.41 3.00
CA ALA A 108 -6.58 10.88 4.16
C ALA A 108 -5.18 11.52 4.34
N ALA A 109 -4.41 11.68 3.25
CA ALA A 109 -3.13 12.38 3.30
C ALA A 109 -3.32 13.88 3.59
N ALA A 110 -4.29 14.53 2.94
CA ALA A 110 -4.63 15.93 3.21
C ALA A 110 -4.99 16.16 4.68
N ARG A 111 -5.73 15.25 5.32
CA ARG A 111 -6.06 15.33 6.74
C ARG A 111 -4.84 15.21 7.65
N ILE A 112 -3.84 14.40 7.28
CA ILE A 112 -2.57 14.31 8.03
C ILE A 112 -1.82 15.64 7.92
N LEU A 113 -1.71 16.20 6.72
CA LEU A 113 -1.07 17.49 6.47
C LEU A 113 -1.79 18.65 7.17
N ALA A 114 -3.12 18.72 7.11
CA ALA A 114 -3.89 19.77 7.77
C ALA A 114 -3.66 19.78 9.29
N ARG A 115 -3.60 18.61 9.95
CA ARG A 115 -3.25 18.50 11.38
C ARG A 115 -1.83 18.97 11.69
N ARG A 116 -0.94 19.00 10.69
CA ARG A 116 0.41 19.56 10.79
C ARG A 116 0.45 21.07 10.47
N GLY A 117 -0.69 21.70 10.20
CA GLY A 117 -0.80 23.14 9.95
C GLY A 117 -0.59 23.56 8.50
N PHE A 118 -0.65 22.64 7.54
CA PHE A 118 -0.58 22.97 6.11
C PHE A 118 -1.96 23.40 5.57
N ASP A 119 -1.97 24.34 4.63
CA ASP A 119 -3.17 24.70 3.86
C ASP A 119 -3.30 23.81 2.63
N VAL A 120 -4.04 22.70 2.76
CA VAL A 120 -4.23 21.75 1.65
C VAL A 120 -5.34 22.25 0.72
N GLY A 121 -4.95 22.99 -0.32
CA GLY A 121 -5.88 23.62 -1.26
C GLY A 121 -6.29 22.73 -2.43
N LEU A 122 -5.44 21.78 -2.83
CA LEU A 122 -5.65 20.97 -4.02
C LEU A 122 -5.47 19.47 -3.72
N THR A 123 -6.45 18.64 -4.04
CA THR A 123 -6.29 17.18 -4.02
C THR A 123 -6.83 16.55 -5.30
N ALA A 124 -6.14 15.56 -5.84
CA ALA A 124 -6.50 14.92 -7.11
C ALA A 124 -6.16 13.42 -7.13
N ARG A 125 -6.60 12.76 -8.19
CA ARG A 125 -6.20 11.40 -8.55
C ARG A 125 -5.57 11.37 -9.94
N ALA A 126 -4.75 10.36 -10.20
CA ALA A 126 -4.34 10.00 -11.56
C ALA A 126 -4.36 8.48 -11.75
N GLY A 127 -5.18 8.00 -12.68
CA GLY A 127 -5.35 6.57 -12.96
C GLY A 127 -4.34 6.07 -13.99
N TYR A 128 -3.49 5.11 -13.61
CA TYR A 128 -2.48 4.47 -14.45
C TYR A 128 -2.75 2.97 -14.58
N ALA A 129 -1.88 2.23 -15.26
CA ALA A 129 -1.95 0.78 -15.31
C ALA A 129 -1.86 0.14 -13.91
N GLU A 130 -2.79 -0.77 -13.64
CA GLU A 130 -2.86 -1.56 -12.41
C GLU A 130 -1.73 -2.59 -12.34
N ASN A 131 -1.19 -2.78 -11.14
CA ASN A 131 -0.16 -3.76 -10.83
C ASN A 131 -0.58 -4.72 -9.70
N TRP A 132 -1.84 -4.66 -9.27
CA TRP A 132 -2.39 -5.45 -8.18
C TRP A 132 -2.94 -6.78 -8.70
N VAL A 133 -2.13 -7.81 -8.56
CA VAL A 133 -2.36 -9.10 -9.19
C VAL A 133 -3.24 -10.04 -8.38
N GLN A 134 -3.41 -9.82 -7.07
CA GLN A 134 -4.07 -10.76 -6.15
C GLN A 134 -5.59 -10.82 -6.34
N VAL A 135 -6.17 -9.74 -6.85
CA VAL A 135 -7.62 -9.58 -7.05
C VAL A 135 -7.91 -9.07 -8.46
N GLY A 136 -7.05 -8.19 -8.99
CA GLY A 136 -7.16 -7.68 -10.36
C GLY A 136 -6.49 -8.60 -11.39
N LEU A 137 -7.03 -8.59 -12.61
CA LEU A 137 -6.42 -9.24 -13.77
C LEU A 137 -5.30 -8.38 -14.39
N GLY A 138 -5.19 -7.11 -13.98
CA GLY A 138 -4.22 -6.13 -14.50
C GLY A 138 -4.31 -5.95 -16.01
N PRO A 139 -3.31 -5.31 -16.64
CA PRO A 139 -3.26 -5.19 -18.09
C PRO A 139 -2.97 -6.55 -18.74
N LYS A 140 -3.55 -6.81 -19.92
CA LYS A 140 -3.32 -8.02 -20.70
C LYS A 140 -2.05 -7.93 -21.55
N SER A 141 -1.64 -6.72 -21.92
CA SER A 141 -0.48 -6.46 -22.78
C SER A 141 0.25 -5.18 -22.36
N GLY A 142 1.45 -5.00 -22.91
CA GLY A 142 2.20 -3.74 -22.76
C GLY A 142 1.49 -2.54 -23.39
N GLU A 143 0.80 -2.75 -24.51
CA GLU A 143 0.00 -1.72 -25.18
C GLU A 143 -1.17 -1.25 -24.30
N GLU A 144 -1.93 -2.19 -23.70
CA GLU A 144 -3.02 -1.82 -22.78
C GLU A 144 -2.48 -1.08 -21.54
N ALA A 145 -1.33 -1.51 -21.03
CA ALA A 145 -0.67 -0.85 -19.92
C ALA A 145 -0.22 0.57 -20.27
N GLU A 146 0.29 0.79 -21.48
CA GLU A 146 0.73 2.11 -21.94
C GLU A 146 -0.48 3.02 -22.20
N LEU A 147 -1.54 2.55 -22.85
CA LEU A 147 -2.78 3.30 -23.04
C LEU A 147 -3.40 3.76 -21.71
N LYS A 148 -3.37 2.89 -20.68
CA LYS A 148 -3.77 3.28 -19.31
C LYS A 148 -2.82 4.30 -18.69
N ALA A 149 -1.52 4.22 -18.98
CA ALA A 149 -0.54 5.18 -18.49
C ALA A 149 -0.72 6.56 -19.14
N GLU A 150 -1.03 6.64 -20.44
CA GLU A 150 -1.33 7.88 -21.16
C GLU A 150 -2.53 8.62 -20.55
N LYS A 151 -3.61 7.91 -20.22
CA LYS A 151 -4.74 8.50 -19.46
C LYS A 151 -4.31 9.05 -18.10
N GLY A 152 -3.38 8.37 -17.44
CA GLY A 152 -2.78 8.83 -16.19
C GLY A 152 -1.90 10.06 -16.37
N ASP A 153 -1.22 10.18 -17.50
CA ASP A 153 -0.42 11.35 -17.88
C ASP A 153 -1.33 12.57 -18.07
N GLU A 154 -2.44 12.44 -18.80
CA GLU A 154 -3.45 13.50 -18.98
C GLU A 154 -3.94 14.05 -17.63
N MET A 155 -4.26 13.15 -16.68
CA MET A 155 -4.70 13.55 -15.34
C MET A 155 -3.58 14.24 -14.53
N ALA A 156 -2.33 13.81 -14.69
CA ALA A 156 -1.19 14.43 -14.04
C ALA A 156 -0.90 15.83 -14.60
N LEU A 157 -1.05 16.01 -15.93
CA LEU A 157 -0.93 17.30 -16.61
C LEU A 157 -2.05 18.26 -16.16
N ALA A 158 -3.30 17.80 -16.11
CA ALA A 158 -4.41 18.59 -15.60
C ALA A 158 -4.21 19.01 -14.13
N PHE A 159 -3.59 18.15 -13.30
CA PHE A 159 -3.21 18.53 -11.95
C PHE A 159 -2.11 19.61 -11.92
N ALA A 160 -1.11 19.51 -12.82
CA ALA A 160 -0.08 20.53 -12.95
C ALA A 160 -0.64 21.90 -13.39
N GLU A 161 -1.59 21.91 -14.33
CA GLU A 161 -2.30 23.12 -14.74
C GLU A 161 -3.03 23.78 -13.56
N LYS A 162 -3.80 22.99 -12.79
CA LYS A 162 -4.47 23.47 -11.57
C LYS A 162 -3.49 24.03 -10.53
N LEU A 163 -2.30 23.44 -10.42
CA LEU A 163 -1.22 23.95 -9.57
C LEU A 163 -0.72 25.33 -10.05
N ILE A 164 -0.51 25.50 -11.37
CA ILE A 164 -0.02 26.76 -11.97
C ILE A 164 -1.06 27.88 -11.77
N ASP A 165 -2.33 27.55 -11.99
CA ASP A 165 -3.48 28.46 -11.82
C ASP A 165 -3.78 28.83 -10.36
N LEU A 166 -3.13 28.19 -9.40
CA LEU A 166 -3.43 28.30 -7.97
C LEU A 166 -4.86 27.87 -7.62
N ARG A 167 -5.46 26.95 -8.39
CA ARG A 167 -6.83 26.50 -8.13
C ARG A 167 -6.92 25.79 -6.79
N ARG A 168 -8.08 25.96 -6.14
CA ARG A 168 -8.46 25.24 -4.94
C ARG A 168 -9.59 24.29 -5.30
N GLU A 169 -9.31 23.01 -5.25
CA GLU A 169 -10.25 21.96 -5.62
C GLU A 169 -9.88 20.70 -4.84
N ARG A 170 -10.86 20.07 -4.20
CA ARG A 170 -10.59 18.84 -3.45
C ARG A 170 -11.28 17.68 -4.14
N TYR A 171 -10.52 16.62 -4.38
CA TYR A 171 -11.07 15.33 -4.76
C TYR A 171 -12.06 14.86 -3.69
N GLU A 172 -13.32 14.75 -4.10
CA GLU A 172 -14.41 14.30 -3.25
C GLU A 172 -14.75 12.84 -3.54
N VAL A 173 -15.14 12.14 -2.49
CA VAL A 173 -15.75 10.82 -2.56
C VAL A 173 -17.09 10.96 -1.86
N SER A 174 -18.15 10.36 -2.41
CA SER A 174 -19.48 10.47 -1.82
C SER A 174 -19.45 10.05 -0.35
N VAL A 175 -20.17 10.78 0.52
CA VAL A 175 -20.15 10.56 1.98
C VAL A 175 -20.42 9.10 2.37
N PRO A 176 -21.42 8.40 1.80
CA PRO A 176 -21.66 6.99 2.10
C PRO A 176 -20.45 6.10 1.72
N PHE A 177 -19.87 6.35 0.55
CA PHE A 177 -18.70 5.61 0.08
C PHE A 177 -17.44 5.94 0.90
N ALA A 178 -17.32 7.16 1.41
CA ALA A 178 -16.24 7.56 2.30
C ALA A 178 -16.38 6.90 3.68
N PHE A 179 -17.56 6.84 4.28
CA PHE A 179 -17.77 6.18 5.58
C PHE A 179 -17.60 4.66 5.49
N LEU A 180 -18.33 4.01 4.58
CA LEU A 180 -18.24 2.57 4.38
C LEU A 180 -16.83 2.18 3.91
N GLY A 181 -16.25 2.95 2.99
CA GLY A 181 -14.90 2.75 2.49
C GLY A 181 -13.82 2.96 3.54
N ASN A 182 -13.96 3.90 4.48
CA ASN A 182 -12.99 4.07 5.56
C ASN A 182 -13.03 2.92 6.58
N GLY A 183 -14.22 2.46 6.96
CA GLY A 183 -14.38 1.30 7.85
C GLY A 183 -13.82 0.02 7.20
N LEU A 184 -14.21 -0.24 5.95
CA LEU A 184 -13.71 -1.39 5.19
C LEU A 184 -12.21 -1.31 4.95
N ALA A 185 -11.67 -0.15 4.56
CA ALA A 185 -10.22 0.03 4.37
C ALA A 185 -9.43 -0.10 5.68
N PHE A 186 -10.02 0.30 6.81
CA PHE A 186 -9.42 0.10 8.13
C PHE A 186 -9.35 -1.37 8.51
N LEU A 187 -10.48 -2.08 8.45
CA LEU A 187 -10.55 -3.52 8.71
C LEU A 187 -9.65 -4.30 7.76
N PHE A 188 -9.72 -4.00 6.47
CA PHE A 188 -8.83 -4.57 5.46
C PHE A 188 -7.36 -4.24 5.77
N GLY A 189 -7.03 -3.04 6.22
CA GLY A 189 -5.68 -2.68 6.63
C GLY A 189 -5.14 -3.50 7.80
N ILE A 190 -6.01 -3.88 8.75
CA ILE A 190 -5.65 -4.69 9.92
C ILE A 190 -5.50 -6.16 9.55
N PHE A 191 -6.50 -6.71 8.86
CA PHE A 191 -6.66 -8.13 8.58
C PHE A 191 -6.25 -8.50 7.15
N GLY A 192 -7.00 -8.00 6.15
CA GLY A 192 -6.85 -8.39 4.74
C GLY A 192 -5.45 -8.14 4.18
N ARG A 193 -4.91 -6.92 4.31
CA ARG A 193 -3.61 -6.54 3.77
C ARG A 193 -2.46 -7.39 4.33
N ARG A 194 -2.49 -7.69 5.63
CA ARG A 194 -1.46 -8.52 6.27
C ARG A 194 -1.45 -9.94 5.70
N PHE A 195 -2.64 -10.46 5.39
CA PHE A 195 -2.82 -11.73 4.73
C PHE A 195 -2.37 -11.73 3.26
N LEU A 196 -2.62 -10.65 2.50
CA LEU A 196 -2.26 -10.59 1.07
C LEU A 196 -0.75 -10.77 0.80
N GLY A 197 0.10 -10.31 1.72
CA GLY A 197 1.54 -10.58 1.63
C GLY A 197 1.88 -12.08 1.66
N LYS A 198 1.05 -12.91 2.30
CA LYS A 198 1.23 -14.37 2.40
C LYS A 198 0.80 -15.13 1.17
N LEU A 199 0.01 -14.50 0.30
CA LEU A 199 -0.34 -15.08 -0.99
C LEU A 199 0.85 -15.08 -1.97
N TYR A 200 1.87 -14.24 -1.74
CA TYR A 200 3.06 -14.27 -2.56
C TYR A 200 3.86 -15.55 -2.34
N PHE A 201 4.26 -16.13 -3.47
CA PHE A 201 4.93 -17.41 -3.54
C PHE A 201 6.04 -17.35 -4.60
N ALA A 202 7.20 -17.96 -4.33
CA ALA A 202 8.26 -18.11 -5.33
C ALA A 202 8.30 -19.56 -5.81
N ASP A 203 8.15 -19.76 -7.12
CA ASP A 203 8.14 -21.09 -7.73
C ASP A 203 9.55 -21.65 -8.01
N SER A 204 9.61 -22.75 -8.77
CA SER A 204 10.84 -23.43 -9.16
C SER A 204 11.79 -22.54 -9.96
N ASP A 205 11.28 -21.54 -10.69
CA ASP A 205 12.09 -20.69 -11.58
C ASP A 205 12.89 -19.64 -10.79
N CYS A 206 12.65 -19.53 -9.48
CA CYS A 206 13.39 -18.64 -8.61
C CYS A 206 14.85 -19.10 -8.49
N THR A 207 15.79 -18.19 -8.70
CA THR A 207 17.23 -18.44 -8.62
C THR A 207 17.85 -18.07 -7.27
N GLY A 208 17.04 -17.59 -6.32
CA GLY A 208 17.55 -17.11 -5.03
C GLY A 208 18.33 -15.79 -5.09
N CYS A 209 18.28 -15.03 -6.20
CA CYS A 209 19.09 -13.81 -6.41
C CYS A 209 18.86 -12.65 -5.39
N GLY A 210 17.77 -12.68 -4.62
CA GLY A 210 17.48 -11.67 -3.60
C GLY A 210 17.05 -10.30 -4.11
N LEU A 211 16.82 -10.10 -5.42
CA LEU A 211 16.41 -8.80 -5.96
C LEU A 211 15.11 -8.26 -5.32
N CYS A 212 14.15 -9.14 -5.04
CA CYS A 212 12.90 -8.77 -4.38
C CYS A 212 13.12 -8.23 -2.96
N GLU A 213 14.02 -8.81 -2.18
CA GLU A 213 14.43 -8.32 -0.86
C GLU A 213 15.16 -6.97 -0.98
N LYS A 214 16.15 -6.88 -1.88
CA LYS A 214 16.95 -5.66 -2.11
C LYS A 214 16.10 -4.47 -2.54
N THR A 215 15.05 -4.70 -3.34
CA THR A 215 14.17 -3.63 -3.85
C THR A 215 12.91 -3.43 -3.03
N CYS A 216 12.69 -4.20 -1.95
CA CYS A 216 11.48 -4.10 -1.14
C CYS A 216 11.44 -2.75 -0.41
N PRO A 217 10.46 -1.88 -0.70
CA PRO A 217 10.41 -0.55 -0.11
C PRO A 217 10.11 -0.60 1.39
N VAL A 218 9.59 -1.70 1.95
CA VAL A 218 9.28 -1.76 3.39
C VAL A 218 10.13 -2.79 4.13
N GLY A 219 11.13 -3.38 3.45
CA GLY A 219 12.01 -4.39 4.04
C GLY A 219 11.27 -5.62 4.59
N THR A 220 10.10 -5.96 4.04
CA THR A 220 9.27 -7.07 4.55
C THR A 220 9.75 -8.44 4.09
N ILE A 221 10.50 -8.50 2.99
CA ILE A 221 10.94 -9.75 2.39
C ILE A 221 12.23 -10.21 3.06
N THR A 222 12.30 -11.49 3.40
CA THR A 222 13.52 -12.15 3.87
C THR A 222 13.86 -13.35 3.02
N MET A 223 15.11 -13.47 2.59
CA MET A 223 15.62 -14.63 1.87
C MET A 223 15.92 -15.82 2.81
N GLY A 224 15.81 -17.04 2.29
CA GLY A 224 16.28 -18.25 2.96
C GLY A 224 17.80 -18.42 2.96
N LYS A 225 18.30 -19.49 3.61
CA LYS A 225 19.71 -19.85 3.61
C LYS A 225 19.99 -20.86 2.47
N GLY A 226 21.21 -20.84 1.92
CA GLY A 226 21.68 -21.81 0.92
C GLY A 226 21.35 -21.47 -0.53
N LYS A 227 21.73 -22.37 -1.45
CA LYS A 227 21.57 -22.21 -2.90
C LYS A 227 20.09 -22.17 -3.35
N ASP A 228 19.20 -22.85 -2.64
CA ASP A 228 17.74 -22.86 -2.91
C ASP A 228 16.99 -21.79 -2.12
N SER A 229 17.65 -20.68 -1.82
CA SER A 229 17.05 -19.59 -1.06
C SER A 229 15.78 -19.07 -1.73
N ARG A 230 14.67 -19.04 -0.98
CA ARG A 230 13.38 -18.52 -1.43
C ARG A 230 12.97 -17.32 -0.58
N PRO A 231 12.33 -16.30 -1.19
CA PRO A 231 11.80 -15.17 -0.45
C PRO A 231 10.61 -15.59 0.43
N SER A 232 10.50 -14.92 1.57
CA SER A 232 9.37 -15.02 2.50
C SER A 232 8.90 -13.61 2.86
N TRP A 233 7.58 -13.39 2.89
CA TRP A 233 6.99 -12.08 3.15
C TRP A 233 6.49 -12.00 4.59
N LYS A 234 6.92 -10.98 5.32
CA LYS A 234 6.43 -10.68 6.68
C LYS A 234 5.10 -9.91 6.64
N LEU A 235 4.47 -9.78 7.81
CA LEU A 235 3.21 -9.07 8.00
C LEU A 235 3.28 -7.56 7.81
N THR A 236 4.49 -7.01 7.59
CA THR A 236 4.71 -5.60 7.27
C THR A 236 4.61 -5.32 5.76
N CYS A 237 4.19 -6.30 4.95
CA CYS A 237 3.96 -6.11 3.53
C CYS A 237 2.86 -5.05 3.29
N GLU A 238 3.14 -4.06 2.46
CA GLU A 238 2.16 -3.05 2.07
C GLU A 238 1.36 -3.42 0.80
N ASP A 239 1.67 -4.58 0.20
CA ASP A 239 1.08 -5.09 -1.03
C ASP A 239 1.23 -4.17 -2.25
N CYS A 240 2.44 -3.64 -2.44
CA CYS A 240 2.72 -2.67 -3.50
C CYS A 240 2.98 -3.29 -4.90
N GLY A 241 2.97 -4.62 -5.03
CA GLY A 241 3.23 -5.30 -6.30
C GLY A 241 4.65 -5.21 -6.86
N ARG A 242 5.57 -4.44 -6.26
CA ARG A 242 6.93 -4.26 -6.82
C ARG A 242 7.67 -5.57 -7.03
N CYS A 243 7.68 -6.46 -6.03
CA CYS A 243 8.47 -7.69 -6.04
C CYS A 243 8.07 -8.66 -7.17
N ILE A 244 6.78 -8.81 -7.44
CA ILE A 244 6.29 -9.67 -8.51
C ILE A 244 6.63 -9.11 -9.91
N ASN A 245 6.56 -7.78 -10.06
CA ASN A 245 6.80 -7.12 -11.34
C ASN A 245 8.29 -6.96 -11.69
N VAL A 246 9.18 -6.90 -10.71
CA VAL A 246 10.64 -6.74 -10.92
C VAL A 246 11.38 -8.08 -11.08
N CYS A 247 10.75 -9.22 -10.80
CA CYS A 247 11.44 -10.51 -10.84
C CYS A 247 11.85 -10.88 -12.29
N PRO A 248 13.15 -10.99 -12.61
CA PRO A 248 13.60 -11.25 -13.99
C PRO A 248 13.22 -12.64 -14.49
N LYS A 249 13.07 -13.60 -13.57
CA LYS A 249 12.61 -14.96 -13.88
C LYS A 249 11.09 -15.12 -13.77
N ARG A 250 10.36 -14.04 -13.45
CA ARG A 250 8.89 -14.05 -13.24
C ARG A 250 8.43 -15.09 -12.20
N ALA A 251 9.33 -15.52 -11.32
CA ALA A 251 9.14 -16.64 -10.39
C ALA A 251 8.24 -16.32 -9.19
N ILE A 252 8.05 -15.03 -8.88
CA ILE A 252 7.12 -14.61 -7.81
C ILE A 252 5.71 -14.59 -8.40
N ASN A 253 4.77 -15.24 -7.71
CA ASN A 253 3.39 -15.42 -8.12
C ASN A 253 2.44 -15.32 -6.92
N VAL A 254 1.13 -15.32 -7.18
CA VAL A 254 0.07 -15.36 -6.16
C VAL A 254 -0.49 -16.77 -6.09
N SER A 255 -0.47 -17.41 -4.94
CA SER A 255 -1.04 -18.75 -4.76
C SER A 255 -2.42 -18.67 -4.10
N ILE A 256 -3.48 -18.76 -4.91
CA ILE A 256 -4.86 -18.82 -4.40
C ILE A 256 -5.05 -20.08 -3.57
N LEU A 257 -4.53 -21.23 -4.03
CA LEU A 257 -4.62 -22.48 -3.29
C LEU A 257 -3.99 -22.36 -1.90
N TYR A 258 -2.81 -21.76 -1.80
CA TYR A 258 -2.18 -21.49 -0.50
C TYR A 258 -3.01 -20.54 0.36
N GLY A 259 -3.59 -19.51 -0.25
CA GLY A 259 -4.54 -18.62 0.40
C GLY A 259 -5.76 -19.34 0.96
N ALA A 260 -6.35 -20.24 0.19
CA ALA A 260 -7.49 -21.05 0.61
C ALA A 260 -7.12 -21.95 1.81
N VAL A 261 -5.97 -22.64 1.76
CA VAL A 261 -5.46 -23.46 2.87
C VAL A 261 -5.30 -22.62 4.14
N GLN A 262 -4.68 -21.43 4.03
CA GLN A 262 -4.51 -20.53 5.17
C GLN A 262 -5.85 -20.05 5.71
N LEU A 263 -6.79 -19.67 4.85
CA LEU A 263 -8.12 -19.22 5.26
C LEU A 263 -8.90 -20.33 5.97
N THR A 264 -8.87 -21.56 5.45
CA THR A 264 -9.50 -22.72 6.08
C THR A 264 -8.92 -22.95 7.48
N LEU A 265 -7.59 -22.91 7.64
CA LEU A 265 -6.96 -23.07 8.95
C LEU A 265 -7.34 -21.96 9.94
N ILE A 266 -7.39 -20.71 9.48
CA ILE A 266 -7.81 -19.57 10.31
C ILE A 266 -9.25 -19.79 10.80
N VAL A 267 -10.16 -20.15 9.89
CA VAL A 267 -11.56 -20.38 10.22
C VAL A 267 -11.69 -21.56 11.17
N SER A 268 -11.05 -22.70 10.89
CA SER A 268 -11.09 -23.88 11.77
C SER A 268 -10.55 -23.59 13.17
N LEU A 269 -9.40 -22.92 13.28
CA LEU A 269 -8.81 -22.59 14.57
C LEU A 269 -9.70 -21.60 15.35
N ALA A 270 -10.27 -20.61 14.67
CA ALA A 270 -11.19 -19.65 15.28
C ALA A 270 -12.48 -20.32 15.76
N THR A 271 -13.12 -21.16 14.95
CA THR A 271 -14.38 -21.83 15.33
C THR A 271 -14.17 -22.83 16.47
N THR A 272 -13.08 -23.60 16.44
CA THR A 272 -12.72 -24.49 17.57
C THR A 272 -12.44 -23.69 18.84
N GLY A 273 -11.68 -22.59 18.75
CA GLY A 273 -11.38 -21.73 19.90
C GLY A 273 -12.63 -21.09 20.51
N ILE A 274 -13.52 -20.55 19.66
CA ILE A 274 -14.80 -19.97 20.08
C ILE A 274 -15.70 -21.04 20.70
N GLY A 275 -15.76 -22.23 20.10
CA GLY A 275 -16.53 -23.36 20.62
C GLY A 275 -16.05 -23.78 22.02
N ALA A 276 -14.73 -23.94 22.19
CA ALA A 276 -14.13 -24.28 23.47
C ALA A 276 -14.37 -23.20 24.53
N PHE A 277 -14.19 -21.92 24.18
CA PHE A 277 -14.48 -20.81 25.10
C PHE A 277 -15.94 -20.82 25.56
N ASN A 278 -16.88 -20.97 24.62
CA ASN A 278 -18.31 -20.99 24.92
C ASN A 278 -18.73 -22.22 25.75
N ALA A 279 -18.10 -23.37 25.54
CA ALA A 279 -18.43 -24.60 26.27
C ALA A 279 -17.83 -24.63 27.70
N PHE A 280 -16.58 -24.16 27.87
CA PHE A 280 -15.81 -24.42 29.08
C PHE A 280 -15.49 -23.19 29.92
N VAL A 281 -15.52 -21.98 29.36
CA VAL A 281 -15.10 -20.77 30.08
C VAL A 281 -16.26 -19.81 30.28
N ARG A 282 -17.09 -19.63 29.25
CA ARG A 282 -18.20 -18.69 29.26
C ARG A 282 -19.22 -18.94 30.39
N PRO A 283 -19.64 -20.18 30.71
CA PRO A 283 -20.62 -20.41 31.78
C PRO A 283 -20.13 -19.89 33.13
N ASP A 284 -18.89 -20.23 33.51
CA ASP A 284 -18.29 -19.81 34.77
C ASP A 284 -18.02 -18.30 34.79
N LEU A 285 -17.49 -17.76 33.68
CA LEU A 285 -17.21 -16.33 33.56
C LEU A 285 -18.49 -15.49 33.64
N ALA A 286 -19.57 -15.96 33.00
CA ALA A 286 -20.87 -15.31 33.07
C ALA A 286 -21.45 -15.35 34.49
N ALA A 287 -21.31 -16.46 35.21
CA ALA A 287 -21.78 -16.58 36.59
C ALA A 287 -21.05 -15.60 37.55
N ILE A 288 -19.75 -15.36 37.34
CA ILE A 288 -18.95 -14.45 38.16
C ILE A 288 -19.24 -12.98 37.83
N LEU A 289 -19.48 -12.66 36.55
CA LEU A 289 -19.50 -11.28 36.04
C LEU A 289 -20.91 -10.80 35.63
N ALA A 290 -21.96 -11.57 35.96
CA ALA A 290 -23.34 -11.38 35.51
C ALA A 290 -23.93 -9.95 35.69
N PRO A 291 -23.64 -9.17 36.75
CA PRO A 291 -24.16 -7.80 36.81
C PRO A 291 -23.26 -6.76 36.11
N ALA A 292 -22.04 -7.12 35.67
CA ALA A 292 -21.04 -6.17 35.17
C ALA A 292 -20.77 -6.24 33.66
N ILE A 293 -21.10 -7.36 32.99
CA ILE A 293 -20.64 -7.64 31.63
C ILE A 293 -21.80 -8.06 30.72
N GLY A 294 -22.21 -7.17 29.82
CA GLY A 294 -23.24 -7.43 28.82
C GLY A 294 -22.77 -8.29 27.65
N ALA A 295 -23.72 -8.72 26.79
CA ALA A 295 -23.46 -9.57 25.62
C ALA A 295 -22.36 -9.05 24.66
N ALA A 296 -22.17 -7.73 24.61
CA ALA A 296 -21.13 -7.08 23.81
C ALA A 296 -19.69 -7.53 24.17
N SER A 297 -19.44 -7.89 25.43
CA SER A 297 -18.10 -8.30 25.88
C SER A 297 -17.76 -9.72 25.45
N PHE A 298 -18.75 -10.62 25.32
CA PHE A 298 -18.51 -11.95 24.77
C PHE A 298 -18.21 -11.91 23.27
N ILE A 299 -18.90 -11.03 22.53
CA ILE A 299 -18.57 -10.75 21.12
C ILE A 299 -17.14 -10.22 20.99
N ALA A 300 -16.71 -9.34 21.91
CA ALA A 300 -15.33 -8.85 21.92
C ALA A 300 -14.31 -9.99 22.13
N ILE A 301 -14.61 -10.96 23.02
CA ILE A 301 -13.76 -12.14 23.23
C ILE A 301 -13.71 -13.01 21.97
N ASP A 302 -14.85 -13.28 21.32
CA ASP A 302 -14.88 -14.06 20.06
C ASP A 302 -14.05 -13.38 18.95
N ILE A 303 -14.12 -12.04 18.86
CA ILE A 303 -13.29 -11.25 17.95
C ILE A 303 -11.80 -11.39 18.31
N VAL A 304 -11.45 -11.39 19.60
CA VAL A 304 -10.06 -11.61 20.04
C VAL A 304 -9.58 -13.01 19.66
N ILE A 305 -10.40 -14.05 19.84
CA ILE A 305 -10.06 -15.42 19.43
C ILE A 305 -9.81 -15.48 17.91
N LEU A 306 -10.67 -14.85 17.11
CA LEU A 306 -10.49 -14.76 15.66
C LEU A 306 -9.18 -14.03 15.29
N ILE A 307 -8.88 -12.91 15.95
CA ILE A 307 -7.61 -12.16 15.75
C ILE A 307 -6.40 -13.04 16.08
N LEU A 308 -6.46 -13.80 17.19
CA LEU A 308 -5.37 -14.68 17.61
C LEU A 308 -5.19 -15.84 16.63
N ALA A 309 -6.27 -16.51 16.23
CA ALA A 309 -6.24 -17.56 15.22
C ALA A 309 -5.60 -17.06 13.92
N HIS A 310 -6.04 -15.88 13.45
CA HIS A 310 -5.44 -15.22 12.29
C HIS A 310 -3.94 -14.99 12.46
N ALA A 311 -3.53 -14.35 13.57
CA ALA A 311 -2.14 -14.02 13.85
C ALA A 311 -1.22 -15.26 13.95
N VAL A 312 -1.72 -16.35 14.53
CA VAL A 312 -0.99 -17.63 14.64
C VAL A 312 -0.76 -18.24 13.26
N CYS A 313 -1.81 -18.34 12.44
CA CYS A 313 -1.73 -18.94 11.10
C CYS A 313 -0.76 -18.18 10.17
N ILE A 314 -0.91 -16.86 10.06
CA ILE A 314 -0.09 -16.04 9.15
C ILE A 314 1.28 -15.66 9.74
N GLY A 315 1.51 -15.91 11.02
CA GLY A 315 2.75 -15.60 11.71
C GLY A 315 3.58 -16.85 11.97
N PRO A 316 3.58 -17.38 13.22
CA PRO A 316 4.38 -18.55 13.60
C PRO A 316 4.18 -19.78 12.70
N LEU A 317 2.94 -20.13 12.34
CA LEU A 317 2.64 -21.33 11.57
C LEU A 317 3.13 -21.20 10.12
N ASP A 318 2.90 -20.05 9.47
CA ASP A 318 3.46 -19.75 8.14
C ASP A 318 4.99 -19.80 8.14
N TRP A 319 5.62 -19.24 9.18
CA TRP A 319 7.07 -19.11 9.29
C TRP A 319 7.79 -20.43 9.57
N THR A 320 7.21 -21.30 10.39
CA THR A 320 7.79 -22.60 10.79
C THR A 320 7.36 -23.71 9.83
N VAL A 321 6.09 -24.08 9.88
CA VAL A 321 5.52 -25.27 9.24
C VAL A 321 5.41 -25.05 7.73
N PHE A 322 4.72 -23.99 7.30
CA PHE A 322 4.48 -23.81 5.87
C PHE A 322 5.72 -23.42 5.10
N ARG A 323 6.67 -22.71 5.72
CA ARG A 323 7.98 -22.48 5.11
C ARG A 323 8.68 -23.79 4.76
N TRP A 324 8.61 -24.79 5.64
CA TRP A 324 9.17 -26.11 5.38
C TRP A 324 8.36 -26.89 4.33
N ILE A 325 7.03 -26.93 4.47
CA ILE A 325 6.11 -27.60 3.53
C ILE A 325 6.31 -27.09 2.09
N ARG A 326 6.54 -25.79 1.91
CA ARG A 326 6.78 -25.18 0.60
C ARG A 326 8.07 -25.62 -0.08
N GLY A 327 9.01 -26.19 0.68
CA GLY A 327 10.22 -26.82 0.15
C GLY A 327 9.97 -28.20 -0.45
N ILE A 328 8.84 -28.84 -0.16
CA ILE A 328 8.49 -30.16 -0.70
C ILE A 328 8.11 -30.00 -2.18
N PRO A 329 8.79 -30.66 -3.14
CA PRO A 329 8.61 -30.42 -4.57
C PRO A 329 7.17 -30.58 -5.07
N GLY A 330 6.47 -31.64 -4.64
CA GLY A 330 5.08 -31.88 -5.05
C GLY A 330 4.11 -30.79 -4.58
N ILE A 331 4.28 -30.32 -3.34
CA ILE A 331 3.44 -29.26 -2.75
C ILE A 331 3.78 -27.92 -3.37
N ASN A 332 5.06 -27.64 -3.61
CA ASN A 332 5.50 -26.46 -4.35
C ASN A 332 4.85 -26.43 -5.73
N ARG A 333 4.85 -27.56 -6.45
CA ARG A 333 4.20 -27.67 -7.77
C ARG A 333 2.70 -27.36 -7.69
N ALA A 334 1.99 -27.91 -6.72
CA ALA A 334 0.57 -27.62 -6.52
C ALA A 334 0.30 -26.13 -6.22
N PHE A 335 1.06 -25.51 -5.31
CA PHE A 335 0.89 -24.10 -4.97
C PHE A 335 1.33 -23.13 -6.07
N THR A 336 2.10 -23.59 -7.05
CA THR A 336 2.59 -22.78 -8.17
C THR A 336 1.73 -22.92 -9.43
N LEU A 337 0.69 -23.76 -9.40
CA LEU A 337 -0.41 -23.69 -10.35
C LEU A 337 -1.23 -22.43 -10.06
N THR A 338 -0.95 -21.37 -10.81
CA THR A 338 -1.55 -20.06 -10.59
C THR A 338 -1.77 -19.31 -11.90
N TYR A 339 -2.90 -18.61 -11.97
CA TYR A 339 -3.23 -17.68 -13.05
C TYR A 339 -2.18 -16.56 -13.20
N SER A 340 -1.52 -16.18 -12.11
CA SER A 340 -0.61 -15.03 -12.09
C SER A 340 0.69 -15.24 -12.88
N LYS A 341 0.96 -16.44 -13.41
CA LYS A 341 2.06 -16.68 -14.36
C LYS A 341 1.84 -15.99 -15.71
N GLY A 342 0.60 -16.03 -16.20
CA GLY A 342 0.19 -15.38 -17.46
C GLY A 342 0.00 -13.87 -17.35
N PHE A 343 0.01 -13.33 -16.13
CA PHE A 343 -0.15 -11.90 -15.87
C PHE A 343 0.98 -11.07 -16.51
N TYR A 344 0.64 -9.97 -17.17
CA TYR A 344 1.63 -9.06 -17.73
C TYR A 344 2.37 -8.31 -16.61
N ARG A 345 3.68 -8.57 -16.44
CA ARG A 345 4.48 -7.88 -15.41
C ARG A 345 4.70 -6.43 -15.81
N TYR A 346 4.18 -5.50 -15.00
CA TYR A 346 4.21 -4.09 -15.30
C TYR A 346 5.12 -3.31 -14.37
N ILE A 347 6.12 -2.67 -14.98
CA ILE A 347 6.92 -1.59 -14.42
C ILE A 347 6.84 -0.44 -15.43
N ALA A 348 6.58 0.78 -14.97
CA ALA A 348 6.50 1.94 -15.86
C ALA A 348 7.83 2.12 -16.62
N LYS A 349 7.73 2.47 -17.90
CA LYS A 349 8.88 2.62 -18.79
C LYS A 349 9.92 3.57 -18.19
N GLY A 350 11.19 3.14 -18.18
CA GLY A 350 12.31 3.90 -17.62
C GLY A 350 12.41 3.90 -16.09
N PHE A 351 11.47 3.30 -15.37
CA PHE A 351 11.54 3.23 -13.91
C PHE A 351 12.49 2.11 -13.45
N VAL A 352 13.52 2.48 -12.70
CA VAL A 352 14.40 1.54 -12.01
C VAL A 352 14.04 1.50 -10.52
N PRO A 353 13.50 0.38 -10.01
CA PRO A 353 13.21 0.24 -8.59
C PRO A 353 14.49 0.31 -7.75
N LYS A 354 14.58 1.32 -6.88
CA LYS A 354 15.60 1.45 -5.83
C LYS A 354 14.96 1.20 -4.47
N LYS A 355 15.75 0.76 -3.49
CA LYS A 355 15.28 0.47 -2.13
C LYS A 355 14.69 1.72 -1.48
#